data_AF-A0AAJ0FEL4-F1
#
_entry.id   AF-A0AAJ0FEL4-F1
#
_cell.length_a   1.000
_cell.length_b   1.000
_cell.length_c   1.000
_cell.angle_alpha   90.00
_cell.angle_beta   90.00
_cell.angle_gamma   90.00
#
_symmetry.space_group_name_H-M   'P 1'
#
loop_
_entity.id
_entity.type
_entity.pdbx_description
1 polymer ?
#
loop_
_entity_poly.entity_id
_entity_poly.type
_entity_poly.pdbx_seq_one_letter_code
_entity_poly.pdbx_strand_id
1 'polypeptide(L)' 'MFALSEESKVRRLTDPRVGGSKAVNHEEQERITRIIDGAGYIPFILYLGYTKSEPRPSIIRLLSPLSG' A
#
# COMPACT_ATOMS: atom_id res chain seq x y z
N MET A 1 25.63 -45.98 3.74
CA MET A 1 25.32 -44.63 4.27
C MET A 1 24.82 -43.64 3.18
N PHE A 2 24.33 -44.09 2.01
CA PHE A 2 23.89 -43.19 0.92
C PHE A 2 22.37 -42.98 0.80
N ALA A 3 21.54 -43.78 1.48
CA ALA A 3 20.08 -43.74 1.34
C ALA A 3 19.39 -42.56 2.05
N LEU A 4 20.03 -41.94 3.06
CA LEU A 4 19.45 -40.82 3.82
C LEU A 4 19.60 -39.46 3.12
N SER A 5 20.56 -39.35 2.18
CA SER A 5 20.82 -38.10 1.45
C SER A 5 19.71 -37.79 0.43
N GLU A 6 19.17 -38.81 -0.22
CA GLU A 6 18.10 -38.65 -1.22
C GLU A 6 16.78 -38.24 -0.56
N GLU A 7 16.40 -38.86 0.56
CA GLU A 7 15.18 -38.50 1.29
C GLU A 7 15.21 -37.05 1.82
N SER A 8 16.39 -36.57 2.23
CA SER A 8 16.54 -35.18 2.69
C SER A 8 16.33 -34.15 1.57
N LYS A 9 16.65 -34.50 0.33
CA LYS A 9 16.50 -33.62 -0.85
C LYS A 9 15.05 -33.58 -1.35
N VAL A 10 14.34 -34.71 -1.26
CA VAL A 10 12.90 -34.79 -1.59
C VAL A 10 12.05 -34.04 -0.58
N ARG A 11 12.36 -34.12 0.72
CA ARG A 11 11.64 -33.39 1.77
C ARG A 11 11.82 -31.87 1.71
N ARG A 12 12.92 -31.39 1.13
CA ARG A 12 13.18 -29.96 0.86
C ARG A 12 12.35 -29.40 -0.29
N LEU A 13 11.89 -30.26 -1.22
CA LEU A 13 11.10 -29.84 -2.39
C LEU A 13 9.58 -29.82 -2.10
N THR A 14 9.14 -30.45 -1.02
CA THR A 14 7.73 -30.54 -0.63
C THR A 14 7.33 -29.63 0.53
N ASP A 15 8.21 -28.73 0.99
CA ASP A 15 7.86 -27.78 2.06
C ASP A 15 7.03 -26.63 1.48
N PRO A 16 5.71 -26.56 1.74
CA PRO A 16 4.86 -25.48 1.23
C PRO A 16 5.16 -24.14 1.93
N ARG A 17 6.02 -24.14 2.96
CA ARG A 17 6.32 -22.97 3.81
C ARG A 17 7.47 -22.11 3.30
N VAL A 18 8.18 -22.54 2.24
CA VAL A 18 9.22 -21.72 1.56
C VAL A 18 8.61 -20.90 0.40
N GLY A 19 7.29 -20.75 0.39
CA GLY A 19 6.57 -19.82 -0.48
C GLY A 19 5.96 -18.71 0.35
N GLY A 20 6.78 -17.78 0.84
CA GLY A 20 6.34 -16.52 1.42
C GLY A 20 5.71 -15.59 0.38
N SER A 21 4.79 -16.08 -0.45
CA SER A 21 3.88 -15.22 -1.19
C SER A 21 2.82 -14.78 -0.18
N LYS A 22 2.95 -13.53 0.28
CA LYS A 22 1.87 -12.82 0.95
C LYS A 22 0.60 -13.07 0.15
N ALA A 23 -0.31 -13.89 0.68
CA ALA A 23 -1.65 -13.98 0.16
C ALA A 23 -2.27 -12.61 0.45
N VAL A 24 -2.14 -11.69 -0.50
CA VAL A 24 -2.79 -10.39 -0.36
C VAL A 24 -4.27 -10.66 -0.47
N ASN A 25 -4.98 -10.48 0.64
CA ASN A 25 -6.40 -10.70 0.71
C ASN A 25 -7.07 -9.76 -0.31
N HIS A 26 -7.74 -10.32 -1.32
CA HIS A 26 -8.35 -9.54 -2.40
C HIS A 26 -9.32 -8.48 -1.86
N GLU A 27 -9.97 -8.75 -0.72
CA GLU A 27 -10.84 -7.79 -0.05
C GLU A 27 -10.07 -6.58 0.48
N GLU A 28 -8.86 -6.78 1.01
CA GLU A 28 -8.00 -5.68 1.46
C GLU A 28 -7.46 -4.87 0.28
N GLN A 29 -7.13 -5.53 -0.85
CA GLN A 29 -6.72 -4.81 -2.06
C GLN A 29 -7.83 -3.92 -2.59
N GLU A 30 -9.07 -4.42 -2.69
CA GLU A 30 -10.20 -3.62 -3.15
C GLU A 30 -10.48 -2.41 -2.25
N ARG A 31 -10.34 -2.58 -0.93
CA ARG A 31 -10.45 -1.47 0.04
C ARG A 31 -9.37 -0.43 -0.18
N ILE A 32 -8.11 -0.86 -0.35
CA ILE A 32 -6.98 0.03 -0.58
C ILE A 32 -7.12 0.76 -1.92
N THR A 33 -7.50 0.07 -2.99
CA THR A 33 -7.71 0.66 -4.32
C THR A 33 -8.81 1.72 -4.29
N ARG A 34 -9.94 1.46 -3.63
CA ARG A 34 -11.01 2.48 -3.48
C ARG A 34 -10.53 3.74 -2.73
N ILE A 35 -9.67 3.57 -1.74
CA ILE A 35 -9.10 4.70 -0.99
C ILE A 35 -8.13 5.47 -1.87
N ILE A 36 -7.26 4.79 -2.63
CA ILE A 36 -6.27 5.42 -3.52
C ILE A 36 -6.94 6.12 -4.71
N ASP A 37 -7.95 5.50 -5.31
CA ASP A 37 -8.72 6.10 -6.41
C ASP A 37 -9.43 7.38 -5.97
N GLY A 38 -9.98 7.40 -4.74
CA GLY A 38 -10.55 8.61 -4.15
C GLY A 38 -9.49 9.62 -3.71
N ALA A 39 -8.29 9.16 -3.36
CA ALA A 39 -7.23 9.99 -2.81
C ALA A 39 -6.32 10.61 -3.86
N GLY A 40 -6.33 10.19 -5.15
CA GLY A 40 -5.66 10.85 -6.28
C GLY A 40 -4.28 11.50 -6.01
N TYR A 41 -3.86 12.41 -6.89
CA TYR A 41 -2.69 13.28 -6.61
C TYR A 41 -3.11 14.62 -5.98
N ILE A 42 -4.41 14.96 -6.05
CA ILE A 42 -4.99 16.24 -5.61
C ILE A 42 -4.80 16.48 -4.09
N PRO A 43 -5.18 15.57 -3.17
CA PRO A 43 -4.94 15.70 -1.74
C PRO A 43 -3.46 15.82 -1.38
N PHE A 44 -2.58 15.13 -2.10
CA PHE A 44 -1.14 15.20 -1.87
C PHE A 44 -0.59 16.59 -2.20
N ILE A 45 -0.96 17.15 -3.35
CA ILE A 45 -0.57 18.51 -3.75
C ILE A 45 -1.16 19.55 -2.80
N LEU A 46 -2.43 19.40 -2.39
CA LEU A 46 -3.08 20.27 -1.41
C LEU A 46 -2.37 20.23 -0.04
N TYR A 47 -1.95 19.05 0.41
CA TYR A 47 -1.22 18.88 1.66
C TYR A 47 0.15 19.57 1.62
N LEU A 48 0.89 19.42 0.52
CA LEU A 48 2.16 20.10 0.31
C LEU A 48 2.00 21.63 0.30
N GLY A 49 0.99 22.14 -0.42
CA GLY A 49 0.67 23.56 -0.44
C GLY A 49 0.29 24.09 0.95
N TYR A 50 -0.59 23.38 1.66
CA TYR A 50 -1.04 23.75 3.01
C TYR A 50 0.11 23.81 4.02
N THR A 51 1.04 22.86 3.98
CA THR A 51 2.16 22.78 4.95
C THR A 51 3.25 23.81 4.71
N LYS A 52 3.41 24.32 3.48
CA LYS A 52 4.45 25.30 3.10
C LYS A 52 3.97 26.75 3.08
N SER A 53 2.67 26.98 3.18
CA SER A 53 2.08 28.32 3.16
C SER A 53 2.18 28.99 4.54
N GLU A 54 2.82 30.16 4.60
CA GLU A 54 2.71 31.08 5.74
C GLU A 54 2.01 32.37 5.29
N PRO A 55 0.85 32.73 5.89
CA PRO A 55 0.08 31.99 6.90
C PRO A 55 -0.65 30.76 6.30
N ARG A 56 -0.89 29.73 7.13
CA ARG A 56 -1.57 28.49 6.69
C ARG A 56 -3.01 28.81 6.23
N PRO A 57 -3.39 28.55 4.97
CA PRO A 57 -4.74 28.83 4.49
C PRO A 57 -5.75 27.87 5.14
N SER A 58 -6.94 28.36 5.49
CA SER A 58 -8.00 27.47 5.97
C SER A 58 -8.44 26.51 4.85
N ILE A 59 -8.78 25.27 5.20
CA ILE A 59 -9.23 24.23 4.24
C ILE A 59 -10.43 24.72 3.42
N ILE A 60 -11.30 25.53 4.04
CA ILE A 60 -12.46 26.15 3.39
C ILE A 60 -12.03 27.11 2.26
N ARG A 61 -10.88 27.81 2.38
CA ARG A 61 -10.33 28.65 1.30
C ARG A 61 -9.72 27.85 0.15
N LEU A 62 -9.23 26.65 0.42
CA LEU A 62 -8.67 25.77 -0.61
C LEU A 62 -9.75 25.09 -1.47
N LEU A 63 -10.93 24.87 -0.88
CA LEU A 63 -12.04 24.16 -1.53
C LEU A 63 -13.14 25.10 -2.04
N SER A 64 -13.16 26.35 -1.60
CA SER A 64 -14.16 27.33 -2.02
C SER A 64 -13.60 28.25 -3.12
N PRO A 65 -14.17 28.24 -4.33
CA PRO A 65 -13.80 29.21 -5.37
C PRO A 65 -14.26 30.65 -5.04
N LEU A 66 -14.99 30.84 -3.94
CA LEU A 66 -15.59 32.12 -3.54
C LEU A 66 -14.88 32.82 -2.39
N SER A 67 -13.78 32.26 -1.88
CA SER A 67 -12.98 32.91 -0.84
C SER A 67 -11.97 33.89 -1.42
N GLY A 68 -12.49 34.91 -2.10
CA GLY A 68 -11.76 36.14 -2.46
C GLY A 68 -12.07 37.22 -1.44
#